data_AF-A0A9W7YU77-F1
#
_entry.id   AF-A0A9W7YU77-F1
#
_cell.length_a   1.000
_cell.length_b   1.000
_cell.length_c   1.000
_cell.angle_alpha   90.00
_cell.angle_beta   90.00
_cell.angle_gamma   90.00
#
_symmetry.space_group_name_H-M   'P 1'
#
loop_
_entity.id
_entity.type
_entity.pdbx_description
1 polymer ?
#
loop_
_entity_poly.entity_id
_entity_poly.type
_entity_poly.pdbx_seq_one_letter_code
_entity_poly.pdbx_strand_id
1 'polypeptide(L)'
;LKEQQADDLRQEMATIIELLKDREVVENEFRSPHMPDSESGEVKKHTLYDHIDQEAVDALQVRVNDCLNELRIIGDANHEQCAQALRKIDGIVIPAAEDISVTWEGVEAIGKLVDESQSAADEIAQDVQSIDHHCDQLRDTIRDMELEGGVLSMDDYNVLLRDTNEVSGIVADLDETLAGVRRRADEINVRFLQYSAFYDESTRRFAAVAQIAEIGQQYVQDVASEQMQYAALASAVDTALEDMWGLVSWYRQFHSAYDGLIAEVHRRRQAQRELLGAIEDMRARLDAVHVEELRVRAAFVDREGPFLPSDLCPFIQDPPPRYTIEEAGDAGRFASVQSHETRYSKHIVDSHAFNPPSPT
;
A
#
# COMPACT_ATOMS: atom_id res chain seq x y z
N LEU A 1 -0.86 -12.65 5.09
CA LEU A 1 -0.84 -13.22 3.72
C LEU A 1 0.53 -13.04 3.06
N LYS A 2 1.04 -11.81 2.91
CA LYS A 2 2.36 -11.55 2.30
C LYS A 2 3.52 -12.22 3.06
N GLU A 3 3.45 -12.22 4.40
CA GLU A 3 4.42 -12.96 5.24
C GLU A 3 4.41 -14.46 4.95
N GLN A 4 3.22 -15.09 4.88
CA GLN A 4 3.09 -16.50 4.53
C GLN A 4 3.69 -16.81 3.15
N GLN A 5 3.43 -15.95 2.16
CA GLN A 5 4.02 -16.11 0.82
C GLN A 5 5.55 -16.01 0.84
N ALA A 6 6.10 -15.09 1.63
CA ALA A 6 7.55 -14.97 1.81
C ALA A 6 8.14 -16.23 2.46
N ASP A 7 7.47 -16.79 3.47
CA ASP A 7 7.89 -18.01 4.16
C ASP A 7 7.85 -19.24 3.24
N ASP A 8 6.78 -19.40 2.45
CA ASP A 8 6.65 -20.49 1.49
C ASP A 8 7.78 -20.44 0.44
N LEU A 9 8.05 -19.25 -0.12
CA LEU A 9 9.13 -19.06 -1.09
C LEU A 9 10.52 -19.27 -0.47
N ARG A 10 10.72 -18.90 0.81
CA ARG A 10 11.97 -19.18 1.53
C ARG A 10 12.18 -20.68 1.70
N GLN A 11 11.13 -21.41 2.06
CA GLN A 11 11.17 -22.86 2.18
C GLN A 11 11.47 -23.53 0.83
N GLU A 12 10.85 -23.04 -0.26
CA GLU A 12 11.16 -23.50 -1.61
C GLU A 12 12.62 -23.22 -2.01
N MET A 13 13.13 -22.02 -1.74
CA MET A 13 14.51 -21.66 -2.00
C MET A 13 15.48 -22.57 -1.24
N ALA A 14 15.24 -22.78 0.06
CA ALA A 14 16.06 -23.68 0.86
C ALA A 14 16.06 -25.11 0.30
N THR A 15 14.89 -25.61 -0.13
CA THR A 15 14.78 -26.93 -0.75
C THR A 15 15.60 -27.05 -2.02
N ILE A 16 15.57 -26.03 -2.89
CA ILE A 16 16.34 -26.03 -4.14
C ILE A 16 17.84 -25.92 -3.87
N ILE A 17 18.24 -25.09 -2.91
CA ILE A 17 19.65 -24.97 -2.50
C ILE A 17 20.18 -26.31 -2.00
N GLU A 18 19.41 -27.03 -1.17
CA GLU A 18 19.82 -28.37 -0.72
C GLU A 18 19.91 -29.36 -1.88
N LEU A 19 18.97 -29.34 -2.84
CA LEU A 19 19.08 -30.16 -4.05
C LEU A 19 20.36 -29.87 -4.86
N LEU A 20 20.78 -28.60 -4.92
CA LEU A 20 21.99 -28.19 -5.64
C LEU A 20 23.28 -28.56 -4.89
N LYS A 21 23.25 -28.62 -3.55
CA LYS A 21 24.36 -29.13 -2.73
C LYS A 21 24.52 -30.64 -2.84
N ASP A 22 23.42 -31.37 -2.90
CA ASP A 22 23.44 -32.84 -3.04
C ASP A 22 23.89 -33.30 -4.43
N ARG A 23 23.85 -32.40 -5.43
CA ARG A 23 24.21 -32.71 -6.82
C ARG A 23 25.68 -32.43 -7.09
N GLU A 24 26.48 -33.50 -7.08
CA GLU A 24 27.90 -33.45 -7.47
C GLU A 24 28.06 -33.17 -8.98
N VAL A 25 29.01 -32.29 -9.31
CA VAL A 25 29.43 -32.02 -10.68
C VAL A 25 30.33 -33.16 -11.14
N VAL A 26 29.96 -33.86 -12.22
CA VAL A 26 30.71 -35.01 -12.71
C VAL A 26 31.94 -34.53 -13.50
N GLU A 27 32.95 -34.02 -12.81
CA GLU A 27 34.15 -33.43 -13.44
C GLU A 27 34.85 -34.39 -14.43
N ASN A 28 34.82 -35.69 -14.16
CA ASN A 28 35.38 -36.72 -15.04
C ASN A 28 34.67 -36.81 -16.40
N GLU A 29 33.41 -36.35 -16.49
CA GLU A 29 32.68 -36.29 -17.76
C GLU A 29 33.00 -35.04 -18.58
N PHE A 30 33.51 -33.99 -17.94
CA PHE A 30 33.88 -32.74 -18.61
C PHE A 30 35.37 -32.64 -18.96
N ARG A 31 36.22 -33.55 -18.45
CA ARG A 31 37.64 -33.61 -18.82
C ARG A 31 37.85 -34.06 -20.29
N SER A 32 38.73 -33.34 -20.97
CA SER A 32 39.19 -33.67 -22.33
C SER A 32 40.05 -34.95 -22.32
N PRO A 33 39.92 -35.86 -23.30
CA PRO A 33 40.69 -37.11 -23.38
C PRO A 33 42.22 -36.97 -23.51
N HIS A 34 42.77 -35.75 -23.49
CA HIS A 34 44.17 -35.47 -23.80
C HIS A 34 44.97 -34.83 -22.64
N MET A 35 44.43 -34.79 -21.43
CA MET A 35 45.18 -34.29 -20.26
C MET A 35 45.77 -35.46 -19.45
N PRO A 36 47.10 -35.47 -19.17
CA PRO A 36 47.71 -36.50 -18.35
C PRO A 36 47.26 -36.38 -16.89
N ASP A 37 47.03 -37.53 -16.26
CA ASP A 37 46.61 -37.65 -14.87
C ASP A 37 47.60 -36.94 -13.94
N SER A 38 47.19 -35.82 -13.37
CA SER A 38 47.94 -35.15 -12.30
C SER A 38 47.51 -35.74 -10.95
N GLU A 39 48.51 -36.14 -10.18
CA GLU A 39 48.42 -36.87 -8.92
C GLU A 39 47.56 -36.15 -7.85
N SER A 40 46.59 -36.90 -7.32
CA SER A 40 46.31 -37.06 -5.88
C SER A 40 46.42 -35.82 -4.96
N GLY A 41 45.52 -34.84 -5.13
CA GLY A 41 45.11 -33.95 -4.04
C GLY A 41 43.67 -34.27 -3.63
N GLU A 42 43.31 -34.11 -2.34
CA GLU A 42 41.95 -34.30 -1.83
C GLU A 42 40.92 -33.63 -2.76
N VAL A 43 40.16 -34.45 -3.50
CA VAL A 43 39.11 -33.97 -4.40
C VAL A 43 37.98 -33.45 -3.53
N LYS A 44 37.99 -32.14 -3.26
CA LYS A 44 36.78 -31.47 -2.77
C LYS A 44 35.68 -31.74 -3.80
N LYS A 45 34.61 -32.38 -3.34
CA LYS A 45 33.42 -32.63 -4.15
C LYS A 45 32.87 -31.30 -4.60
N HIS A 46 33.01 -30.99 -5.89
CA HIS A 46 32.44 -29.80 -6.50
C HIS A 46 30.97 -30.06 -6.77
N THR A 47 30.09 -29.16 -6.34
CA THR A 47 28.63 -29.33 -6.44
C THR A 47 28.03 -28.21 -7.28
N LEU A 48 26.80 -28.39 -7.76
CA LEU A 48 26.11 -27.32 -8.49
C LEU A 48 25.95 -26.04 -7.65
N TYR A 49 25.92 -26.19 -6.32
CA TYR A 49 25.86 -25.08 -5.38
C TYR A 49 27.06 -24.11 -5.50
N ASP A 50 28.25 -24.60 -5.87
CA ASP A 50 29.44 -23.74 -5.99
C ASP A 50 29.36 -22.74 -7.17
N HIS A 51 28.38 -22.92 -8.07
CA HIS A 51 28.10 -22.01 -9.17
C HIS A 51 26.98 -21.01 -8.87
N ILE A 52 26.47 -21.01 -7.63
CA ILE A 52 25.40 -20.12 -7.19
C ILE A 52 26.00 -18.86 -6.56
N ASP A 53 25.41 -17.71 -6.91
CA ASP A 53 25.67 -16.46 -6.21
C ASP A 53 24.84 -16.39 -4.92
N GLN A 54 25.45 -16.83 -3.82
CA GLN A 54 24.81 -16.79 -2.50
C GLN A 54 24.61 -15.34 -2.00
N GLU A 55 25.47 -14.41 -2.39
CA GLU A 55 25.35 -13.00 -2.00
C GLU A 55 24.07 -12.39 -2.57
N ALA A 56 23.74 -12.71 -3.83
CA ALA A 56 22.49 -12.28 -4.46
C ALA A 56 21.25 -12.88 -3.76
N VAL A 57 21.30 -14.15 -3.35
CA VAL A 57 20.19 -14.80 -2.61
C VAL A 57 19.98 -14.13 -1.26
N ASP A 58 21.06 -13.93 -0.50
CA ASP A 58 21.01 -13.34 0.83
C ASP A 58 20.54 -11.88 0.77
N ALA A 59 21.05 -11.09 -0.19
CA ALA A 59 20.62 -9.71 -0.40
C ALA A 59 19.12 -9.62 -0.72
N LEU A 60 18.59 -10.55 -1.51
CA LEU A 60 17.17 -10.58 -1.85
C LEU A 60 16.30 -10.96 -0.65
N GLN A 61 16.73 -11.92 0.17
CA GLN A 61 16.04 -12.30 1.40
C GLN A 61 16.01 -11.16 2.42
N VAL A 62 17.13 -10.45 2.57
CA VAL A 62 17.22 -9.25 3.43
C VAL A 62 16.25 -8.19 2.92
N ARG A 63 16.26 -7.90 1.61
CA ARG A 63 15.34 -6.91 1.02
C ARG A 63 13.86 -7.25 1.25
N VAL A 64 13.45 -8.51 1.07
CA VAL A 64 12.08 -8.95 1.35
C VAL A 64 11.72 -8.74 2.82
N ASN A 65 12.63 -9.08 3.74
CA ASN A 65 12.44 -8.88 5.17
C ASN A 65 12.33 -7.41 5.56
N ASP A 66 13.19 -6.56 5.02
CA ASP A 66 13.18 -5.13 5.30
C ASP A 66 11.86 -4.51 4.86
N CYS A 67 11.41 -4.80 3.63
CA CYS A 67 10.14 -4.30 3.14
C CYS A 67 8.93 -4.80 3.96
N LEU A 68 8.92 -6.07 4.36
CA LEU A 68 7.87 -6.62 5.23
C LEU A 68 7.88 -5.98 6.62
N ASN A 69 9.06 -5.77 7.20
CA ASN A 69 9.20 -5.13 8.50
C ASN A 69 8.72 -3.68 8.47
N GLU A 70 9.10 -2.92 7.45
CA GLU A 70 8.61 -1.56 7.26
C GLU A 70 7.08 -1.54 7.10
N LEU A 71 6.50 -2.49 6.36
CA LEU A 71 5.06 -2.55 6.13
C LEU A 71 4.31 -2.84 7.44
N ARG A 72 4.88 -3.71 8.28
CA ARG A 72 4.37 -4.00 9.62
C ARG A 72 4.46 -2.76 10.52
N ILE A 73 5.57 -2.03 10.51
CA ILE A 73 5.72 -0.81 11.31
C ILE A 73 4.65 0.21 10.96
N ILE A 74 4.38 0.45 9.66
CA ILE A 74 3.31 1.36 9.22
C ILE A 74 1.93 0.83 9.62
N GLY A 75 1.69 -0.49 9.48
CA GLY A 75 0.44 -1.11 9.89
C GLY A 75 0.17 -0.97 11.39
N ASP A 76 1.17 -1.24 12.23
CA ASP A 76 1.09 -1.12 13.69
C ASP A 76 0.90 0.35 14.11
N ALA A 77 1.59 1.29 13.45
CA ALA A 77 1.42 2.72 13.68
C ALA A 77 -0.02 3.18 13.37
N ASN A 78 -0.57 2.78 12.22
CA ASN A 78 -1.96 3.07 11.86
C ASN A 78 -2.95 2.47 12.86
N HIS A 79 -2.69 1.26 13.34
CA HIS A 79 -3.53 0.62 14.36
C HIS A 79 -3.51 1.40 15.69
N GLU A 80 -2.33 1.81 16.17
CA GLU A 80 -2.23 2.61 17.40
C GLU A 80 -2.85 4.00 17.23
N GLN A 81 -2.70 4.65 16.07
CA GLN A 81 -3.37 5.92 15.77
C GLN A 81 -4.90 5.79 15.83
N CYS A 82 -5.46 4.73 15.23
CA CYS A 82 -6.88 4.42 15.31
C CYS A 82 -7.33 4.19 16.75
N ALA A 83 -6.58 3.37 17.50
CA ALA A 83 -6.86 3.13 18.92
C ALA A 83 -6.80 4.43 19.73
N GLN A 84 -5.83 5.31 19.47
CA GLN A 84 -5.70 6.60 20.12
C GLN A 84 -6.88 7.54 19.79
N ALA A 85 -7.30 7.60 18.52
CA ALA A 85 -8.45 8.39 18.10
C ALA A 85 -9.74 7.90 18.79
N LEU A 86 -9.95 6.58 18.83
CA LEU A 86 -11.08 5.97 19.53
C LEU A 86 -11.04 6.24 21.04
N ARG A 87 -9.87 6.15 21.69
CA ARG A 87 -9.70 6.52 23.11
C ARG A 87 -10.03 8.00 23.36
N LYS A 88 -9.64 8.90 22.45
CA LYS A 88 -9.98 10.33 22.55
C LYS A 88 -11.49 10.54 22.43
N ILE A 89 -12.14 9.85 21.49
CA ILE A 89 -13.61 9.92 21.31
C ILE A 89 -14.35 9.36 22.52
N ASP A 90 -13.90 8.22 23.06
CA ASP A 90 -14.49 7.59 24.25
C ASP A 90 -14.34 8.48 25.50
N GLY A 91 -13.28 9.28 25.56
CA GLY A 91 -13.08 10.29 26.61
C GLY A 91 -14.02 11.50 26.53
N ILE A 92 -14.75 11.68 25.42
CA ILE A 92 -15.69 12.80 25.27
C ILE A 92 -17.00 12.45 25.96
N VAL A 93 -17.25 13.12 27.09
CA VAL A 93 -18.50 12.99 27.83
C VAL A 93 -19.60 13.76 27.11
N ILE A 94 -20.57 13.05 26.55
CA ILE A 94 -21.80 13.63 26.03
C ILE A 94 -22.81 13.70 27.18
N PRO A 95 -23.24 14.89 27.62
CA PRO A 95 -24.25 15.02 28.65
C PRO A 95 -25.53 14.27 28.25
N ALA A 96 -26.03 13.42 29.15
CA ALA A 96 -27.27 12.68 28.93
C ALA A 96 -28.44 13.65 28.66
N ALA A 97 -29.45 13.18 27.93
CA ALA A 97 -30.72 13.88 27.81
C ALA A 97 -31.40 13.99 29.17
N GLU A 98 -31.30 15.13 29.86
CA GLU A 98 -32.34 15.47 30.82
C GLU A 98 -33.65 15.68 30.05
N ASP A 99 -34.77 15.21 30.59
CA ASP A 99 -36.11 15.30 29.99
C ASP A 99 -36.67 16.75 30.01
N ILE A 100 -35.82 17.75 29.76
CA ILE A 100 -36.24 19.14 29.58
C ILE A 100 -36.84 19.25 28.18
N SER A 101 -38.14 18.96 28.10
CA SER A 101 -38.92 19.12 26.88
C SER A 101 -39.19 20.60 26.62
N VAL A 102 -38.45 21.19 25.68
CA VAL A 102 -38.77 22.48 25.08
C VAL A 102 -39.52 22.23 23.78
N THR A 103 -40.76 22.69 23.70
CA THR A 103 -41.58 22.61 22.49
C THR A 103 -41.72 23.98 21.85
N TRP A 104 -41.86 24.00 20.53
CA TRP A 104 -42.14 25.24 19.80
C TRP A 104 -43.43 25.92 20.30
N GLU A 105 -44.48 25.14 20.57
CA GLU A 105 -45.74 25.62 21.14
C GLU A 105 -45.53 26.32 22.50
N GLY A 106 -44.62 25.80 23.33
CA GLY A 106 -44.27 26.43 24.61
C GLY A 106 -43.54 27.77 24.44
N VAL A 107 -42.73 27.92 23.40
CA VAL A 107 -42.05 29.19 23.09
C VAL A 107 -43.07 30.22 22.60
N GLU A 108 -43.99 29.82 21.72
CA GLU A 108 -45.07 30.67 21.23
C GLU A 108 -46.00 31.13 22.36
N ALA A 109 -46.33 30.24 23.30
CA ALA A 109 -47.14 30.56 24.47
C ALA A 109 -46.51 31.65 25.36
N ILE A 110 -45.18 31.65 25.53
CA ILE A 110 -44.48 32.70 26.27
C ILE A 110 -44.49 34.02 25.51
N GLY A 111 -44.29 33.99 24.19
CA GLY A 111 -44.40 35.20 23.36
C GLY A 111 -45.74 35.88 23.59
N LYS A 112 -46.83 35.10 23.61
CA LYS A 112 -48.17 35.59 23.94
C LYS A 112 -48.27 36.16 25.36
N LEU A 113 -47.70 35.50 26.37
CA LEU A 113 -47.70 36.02 27.75
C LEU A 113 -46.94 37.34 27.88
N VAL A 114 -45.86 37.53 27.13
CA VAL A 114 -45.10 38.79 27.08
C VAL A 114 -45.96 39.89 26.46
N ASP A 115 -46.62 39.62 25.33
CA ASP A 115 -47.51 40.58 24.67
C ASP A 115 -48.69 40.97 25.58
N GLU A 116 -49.33 40.00 26.24
CA GLU A 116 -50.40 40.23 27.22
C GLU A 116 -49.90 41.01 28.44
N SER A 117 -48.66 40.79 28.87
CA SER A 117 -48.05 41.55 29.96
C SER A 117 -47.75 42.99 29.56
N GLN A 118 -47.37 43.24 28.30
CA GLN A 118 -47.11 44.58 27.77
C GLN A 118 -48.42 45.37 27.66
N SER A 119 -49.49 44.78 27.13
CA SER A 119 -50.81 45.41 27.06
C SER A 119 -51.32 45.83 28.44
N ALA A 120 -51.18 44.95 29.44
CA ALA A 120 -51.57 45.26 30.81
C ALA A 120 -50.70 46.35 31.46
N ALA A 121 -49.43 46.50 31.06
CA ALA A 121 -48.59 47.59 31.51
C ALA A 121 -49.04 48.93 30.91
N ASP A 122 -49.47 48.93 29.65
CA ASP A 122 -50.02 50.11 28.98
C ASP A 122 -51.36 50.54 29.63
N GLU A 123 -52.23 49.58 29.98
CA GLU A 123 -53.47 49.81 30.74
C GLU A 123 -53.18 50.45 32.11
N ILE A 124 -52.25 49.88 32.90
CA ILE A 124 -51.82 50.46 34.19
C ILE A 124 -51.32 51.89 34.01
N ALA A 125 -50.53 52.16 32.96
CA ALA A 125 -50.02 53.50 32.69
C ALA A 125 -51.14 54.50 32.38
N GLN A 126 -52.16 54.07 31.64
CA GLN A 126 -53.33 54.90 31.33
C GLN A 126 -54.16 55.21 32.59
N ASP A 127 -54.41 54.21 33.44
CA ASP A 127 -55.16 54.39 34.68
C ASP A 127 -54.44 55.32 35.67
N VAL A 128 -53.12 55.18 35.79
CA VAL A 128 -52.29 56.08 36.61
C VAL A 128 -52.33 57.51 36.07
N GLN A 129 -52.26 57.70 34.75
CA GLN A 129 -52.40 59.04 34.14
C GLN A 129 -53.78 59.64 34.40
N SER A 130 -54.85 58.83 34.38
CA SER A 130 -56.21 59.28 34.70
C SER A 130 -56.32 59.77 36.15
N ILE A 131 -55.72 59.04 37.11
CA ILE A 131 -55.70 59.44 38.52
C ILE A 131 -54.86 60.71 38.72
N ASP A 132 -53.70 60.83 38.08
CA ASP A 132 -52.84 62.01 38.16
C ASP A 132 -53.56 63.26 37.61
N HIS A 133 -54.26 63.09 36.48
CA HIS A 133 -55.08 64.15 35.89
C HIS A 133 -56.18 64.63 36.84
N HIS A 134 -56.92 63.72 37.50
CA HIS A 134 -57.92 64.07 38.50
C HIS A 134 -57.29 64.79 39.72
N CYS A 135 -56.10 64.36 40.15
CA CYS A 135 -55.38 65.00 41.24
C CYS A 135 -54.95 66.43 40.90
N ASP A 136 -54.52 66.67 39.65
CA ASP A 136 -54.22 68.02 39.16
C ASP A 136 -55.48 68.88 39.04
N GLN A 137 -56.59 68.33 38.53
CA GLN A 137 -57.88 69.02 38.46
C GLN A 137 -58.36 69.46 39.86
N LEU A 138 -58.28 68.59 40.87
CA LEU A 138 -58.59 68.92 42.27
C LEU A 138 -57.69 70.03 42.82
N ARG A 139 -56.40 69.98 42.50
CA ARG A 139 -55.43 70.98 42.96
C ARG A 139 -55.71 72.36 42.37
N ASP A 140 -56.05 72.39 41.09
CA ASP A 140 -56.39 73.63 40.37
C ASP A 140 -57.71 74.20 40.88
N THR A 141 -58.75 73.38 41.05
CA THR A 141 -60.02 73.86 41.64
C THR A 141 -59.87 74.35 43.08
N ILE A 142 -59.02 73.73 43.90
CA ILE A 142 -58.73 74.25 45.25
C ILE A 142 -58.06 75.63 45.18
N ARG A 143 -57.08 75.82 44.29
CA ARG A 143 -56.42 77.13 44.09
C ARG A 143 -57.40 78.19 43.60
N ASP A 144 -58.27 77.85 42.66
CA ASP A 144 -59.26 78.77 42.12
C ASP A 144 -60.29 79.17 43.19
N MET A 145 -60.74 78.23 44.02
CA MET A 145 -61.59 78.53 45.18
C MET A 145 -60.91 79.47 46.19
N GLU A 146 -59.61 79.31 46.44
CA GLU A 146 -58.83 80.17 47.34
C GLU A 146 -58.66 81.59 46.79
N LEU A 147 -58.58 81.76 45.46
CA LEU A 147 -58.38 83.04 44.78
C LEU A 147 -59.70 83.79 44.51
N GLU A 148 -60.79 83.10 44.19
CA GLU A 148 -62.05 83.69 43.69
C GLU A 148 -63.16 83.79 44.75
N GLY A 149 -62.85 83.52 46.03
CA GLY A 149 -63.80 83.71 47.13
C GLY A 149 -64.75 82.54 47.36
N GLY A 150 -64.37 81.32 46.96
CA GLY A 150 -64.99 80.08 47.42
C GLY A 150 -66.27 79.63 46.74
N VAL A 151 -66.53 80.07 45.49
CA VAL A 151 -67.71 79.61 44.72
C VAL A 151 -67.27 78.60 43.66
N LEU A 152 -67.52 77.31 43.91
CA LEU A 152 -67.33 76.26 42.91
C LEU A 152 -68.58 76.18 42.02
N SER A 153 -68.41 76.02 40.71
CA SER A 153 -69.53 75.72 39.81
C SER A 153 -70.13 74.37 40.19
N MET A 154 -71.46 74.26 40.11
CA MET A 154 -72.16 72.99 40.35
C MET A 154 -71.75 71.92 39.34
N ASP A 155 -71.41 72.33 38.10
CA ASP A 155 -70.95 71.41 37.06
C ASP A 155 -69.55 70.84 37.40
N ASP A 156 -68.62 71.68 37.84
CA ASP A 156 -67.28 71.26 38.28
C ASP A 156 -67.35 70.37 39.53
N TYR A 157 -68.24 70.71 40.47
CA TYR A 157 -68.51 69.87 41.64
C TYR A 157 -68.97 68.46 41.25
N ASN A 158 -69.90 68.37 40.30
CA ASN A 158 -70.46 67.08 39.87
C ASN A 158 -69.43 66.23 39.12
N VAL A 159 -68.57 66.83 38.31
CA VAL A 159 -67.45 66.14 37.64
C VAL A 159 -66.47 65.61 38.67
N LEU A 160 -65.98 66.45 39.59
CA LEU A 160 -65.04 66.03 40.63
C LEU A 160 -65.63 64.96 41.56
N LEU A 161 -66.91 65.08 41.93
CA LEU A 161 -67.57 64.08 42.77
C LEU A 161 -67.72 62.74 42.04
N ARG A 162 -68.04 62.76 40.74
CA ARG A 162 -68.12 61.54 39.93
C ARG A 162 -66.76 60.88 39.82
N ASP A 163 -65.74 61.63 39.41
CA ASP A 163 -64.41 61.10 39.19
C ASP A 163 -63.79 60.61 40.53
N THR A 164 -64.06 61.29 41.65
CA THR A 164 -63.69 60.82 43.00
C THR A 164 -64.35 59.49 43.38
N ASN A 165 -65.60 59.24 42.96
CA ASN A 165 -66.26 57.95 43.19
C ASN A 165 -65.67 56.84 42.29
N GLU A 166 -65.26 57.18 41.08
CA GLU A 166 -64.66 56.24 40.11
C GLU A 166 -63.22 55.83 40.45
N VAL A 167 -62.44 56.70 41.11
CA VAL A 167 -61.07 56.40 41.56
C VAL A 167 -60.98 55.09 42.35
N SER A 168 -61.96 54.80 43.22
CA SER A 168 -61.96 53.55 44.00
C SER A 168 -62.07 52.29 43.14
N GLY A 169 -62.81 52.38 42.03
CA GLY A 169 -62.91 51.31 41.03
C GLY A 169 -61.62 51.17 40.23
N ILE A 170 -61.08 52.29 39.72
CA ILE A 170 -59.82 52.31 38.96
C ILE A 170 -58.67 51.73 39.78
N VAL A 171 -58.59 52.05 41.08
CA VAL A 171 -57.56 51.50 41.97
C VAL A 171 -57.73 49.98 42.16
N ALA A 172 -58.96 49.48 42.23
CA ALA A 172 -59.21 48.04 42.31
C ALA A 172 -58.81 47.32 41.01
N ASP A 173 -59.13 47.91 39.85
CA ASP A 173 -58.76 47.39 38.53
C ASP A 173 -57.23 47.41 38.33
N LEU A 174 -56.55 48.46 38.80
CA LEU A 174 -55.09 48.57 38.85
C LEU A 174 -54.47 47.43 39.68
N ASP A 175 -54.99 47.17 40.88
CA ASP A 175 -54.50 46.10 41.75
C ASP A 175 -54.68 44.72 41.09
N GLU A 176 -55.82 44.46 40.44
CA GLU A 176 -56.07 43.22 39.71
C GLU A 176 -55.13 43.07 38.51
N THR A 177 -54.96 44.12 37.71
CA THR A 177 -54.10 44.13 36.52
C THR A 177 -52.65 43.93 36.90
N LEU A 178 -52.19 44.59 37.97
CA LEU A 178 -50.85 44.45 38.53
C LEU A 178 -50.60 43.05 39.12
N ALA A 179 -51.59 42.45 39.77
CA ALA A 179 -51.52 41.05 40.21
C ALA A 179 -51.46 40.07 39.02
N GLY A 180 -52.15 40.37 37.92
CA GLY A 180 -52.06 39.63 36.66
C GLY A 180 -50.67 39.70 36.02
N VAL A 181 -50.13 40.91 35.88
CA VAL A 181 -48.78 41.15 35.35
C VAL A 181 -47.73 40.41 36.17
N ARG A 182 -47.79 40.46 37.51
CA ARG A 182 -46.86 39.74 38.38
C ARG A 182 -46.89 38.23 38.16
N ARG A 183 -48.09 37.63 38.08
CA ARG A 183 -48.23 36.18 37.81
C ARG A 183 -47.65 35.79 36.46
N ARG A 184 -47.91 36.57 35.41
CA ARG A 184 -47.34 36.33 34.08
C ARG A 184 -45.81 36.48 34.10
N ALA A 185 -45.29 37.50 34.78
CA ALA A 185 -43.84 37.69 34.92
C ALA A 185 -43.16 36.51 35.62
N ASP A 186 -43.77 35.98 36.69
CA ASP A 186 -43.27 34.78 37.37
C ASP A 186 -43.26 33.56 36.43
N GLU A 187 -44.32 33.35 35.65
CA GLU A 187 -44.40 32.26 34.68
C GLU A 187 -43.36 32.39 33.56
N ILE A 188 -43.22 33.59 32.98
CA ILE A 188 -42.20 33.90 31.97
C ILE A 188 -40.81 33.61 32.53
N ASN A 189 -40.52 34.03 33.76
CA ASN A 189 -39.23 33.81 34.38
C ASN A 189 -38.93 32.32 34.61
N VAL A 190 -39.91 31.53 35.09
CA VAL A 190 -39.74 30.08 35.25
C VAL A 190 -39.41 29.42 33.92
N ARG A 191 -40.13 29.78 32.85
CA ARG A 191 -39.89 29.22 31.52
C ARG A 191 -38.56 29.67 30.92
N PHE A 192 -38.18 30.93 31.12
CA PHE A 192 -36.89 31.46 30.70
C PHE A 192 -35.74 30.65 31.32
N LEU A 193 -35.81 30.34 32.61
CA LEU A 193 -34.80 29.50 33.28
C LEU A 193 -34.74 28.09 32.69
N GLN A 194 -35.90 27.48 32.37
CA GLN A 194 -35.95 26.18 31.71
C GLN A 194 -35.28 26.21 30.33
N TYR A 195 -35.56 27.24 29.52
CA TYR A 195 -34.99 27.37 28.18
C TYR A 195 -33.51 27.70 28.20
N SER A 196 -33.07 28.52 29.15
CA SER A 196 -31.64 28.79 29.35
C SER A 196 -30.89 27.51 29.68
N ALA A 197 -31.42 26.69 30.60
CA ALA A 197 -30.81 25.41 30.97
C ALA A 197 -30.74 24.44 29.77
N PHE A 198 -31.84 24.33 29.01
CA PHE A 198 -31.90 23.53 27.79
C PHE A 198 -30.90 24.00 26.72
N TYR A 199 -30.78 25.32 26.53
CA TYR A 199 -29.86 25.91 25.56
C TYR A 199 -28.40 25.65 25.94
N ASP A 200 -28.04 25.84 27.22
CA ASP A 200 -26.69 25.59 27.74
C ASP A 200 -26.32 24.10 27.63
N GLU A 201 -27.27 23.21 27.88
CA GLU A 201 -27.09 21.78 27.71
C GLU A 201 -26.91 21.39 26.24
N SER A 202 -27.78 21.90 25.36
CA SER A 202 -27.69 21.67 23.91
C SER A 202 -26.36 22.18 23.34
N THR A 203 -25.92 23.35 23.77
CA THR A 203 -24.63 23.93 23.36
C THR A 203 -23.46 23.03 23.78
N ARG A 204 -23.47 22.50 25.01
CA ARG A 204 -22.45 21.55 25.47
C ARG A 204 -22.46 20.26 24.66
N ARG A 205 -23.63 19.73 24.28
CA ARG A 205 -23.73 18.53 23.43
C ARG A 205 -23.19 18.80 22.02
N PHE A 206 -23.57 19.91 21.40
CA PHE A 206 -23.05 20.26 20.07
C PHE A 206 -21.53 20.48 20.09
N ALA A 207 -20.99 21.07 21.16
CA ALA A 207 -19.55 21.18 21.33
C ALA A 207 -18.86 19.81 21.43
N ALA A 208 -19.44 18.85 22.15
CA ALA A 208 -18.94 17.48 22.21
C ALA A 208 -18.94 16.79 20.83
N VAL A 209 -20.04 16.92 20.07
CA VAL A 209 -20.12 16.40 18.70
C VAL A 209 -19.10 17.05 17.77
N ALA A 210 -18.89 18.36 17.88
CA ALA A 210 -17.89 19.08 17.10
C ALA A 210 -16.47 18.58 17.40
N GLN A 211 -16.14 18.31 18.67
CA GLN A 211 -14.85 17.73 19.06
C GLN A 211 -14.65 16.31 18.49
N ILE A 212 -15.70 15.46 18.51
CA ILE A 212 -15.66 14.14 17.88
C ILE A 212 -15.38 14.27 16.38
N ALA A 213 -16.06 15.20 15.71
CA ALA A 213 -15.87 15.44 14.29
C ALA A 213 -14.45 15.91 13.96
N GLU A 214 -13.88 16.79 14.78
CA GLU A 214 -12.49 17.28 14.65
C GLU A 214 -11.47 16.13 14.80
N ILE A 215 -11.63 15.27 15.82
CA ILE A 215 -10.76 14.09 16.01
C ILE A 215 -10.87 13.14 14.82
N GLY A 216 -12.10 12.88 14.35
CA GLY A 216 -12.35 12.03 13.20
C GLY A 216 -11.73 12.58 11.92
N GLN A 217 -11.86 13.89 11.70
CA GLN A 217 -11.26 14.56 10.54
C GLN A 217 -9.74 14.50 10.57
N GLN A 218 -9.11 14.76 11.72
CA GLN A 218 -7.66 14.66 11.88
C GLN A 218 -7.17 13.24 11.59
N TYR A 219 -7.83 12.23 12.16
CA TYR A 219 -7.49 10.83 11.90
C TYR A 219 -7.58 10.47 10.41
N VAL A 220 -8.64 10.90 9.71
CA VAL A 220 -8.79 10.65 8.27
C VAL A 220 -7.67 11.32 7.46
N GLN A 221 -7.26 12.54 7.83
CA GLN A 221 -6.16 13.24 7.16
C GLN A 221 -4.81 12.52 7.38
N ASP A 222 -4.54 12.09 8.61
CA ASP A 222 -3.31 11.37 8.97
C ASP A 222 -3.21 10.05 8.18
N VAL A 223 -4.27 9.22 8.21
CA VAL A 223 -4.34 7.96 7.47
C VAL A 223 -4.21 8.17 5.96
N ALA A 224 -4.86 9.21 5.41
CA ALA A 224 -4.76 9.51 3.98
C ALA A 224 -3.32 9.83 3.55
N SER A 225 -2.54 10.49 4.43
CA SER A 225 -1.13 10.81 4.15
C SER A 225 -0.23 9.56 4.18
N GLU A 226 -0.51 8.61 5.08
CA GLU A 226 0.24 7.36 5.20
C GLU A 226 -0.15 6.33 4.14
N GLN A 227 -1.38 6.38 3.63
CA GLN A 227 -1.89 5.45 2.63
C GLN A 227 -1.04 5.41 1.35
N MET A 228 -0.48 6.55 0.93
CA MET A 228 0.42 6.59 -0.23
C MET A 228 1.72 5.85 0.03
N GLN A 229 2.29 6.00 1.24
CA GLN A 229 3.52 5.30 1.63
C GLN A 229 3.26 3.79 1.77
N TYR A 230 2.13 3.41 2.39
CA TYR A 230 1.70 2.03 2.49
C TYR A 230 1.53 1.38 1.12
N ALA A 231 0.87 2.06 0.17
CA ALA A 231 0.68 1.53 -1.18
C ALA A 231 2.01 1.35 -1.93
N ALA A 232 2.94 2.31 -1.82
CA ALA A 232 4.26 2.21 -2.43
C ALA A 232 5.06 1.03 -1.85
N LEU A 233 5.03 0.86 -0.52
CA LEU A 233 5.75 -0.21 0.15
C LEU A 233 5.12 -1.59 -0.12
N ALA A 234 3.79 -1.69 -0.16
CA ALA A 234 3.11 -2.91 -0.56
C ALA A 234 3.50 -3.33 -1.99
N SER A 235 3.61 -2.37 -2.91
CA SER A 235 4.11 -2.64 -4.27
C SER A 235 5.58 -3.09 -4.25
N ALA A 236 6.43 -2.51 -3.39
CA ALA A 236 7.82 -2.92 -3.26
C ALA A 236 7.97 -4.34 -2.71
N VAL A 237 7.13 -4.73 -1.75
CA VAL A 237 7.03 -6.13 -1.26
C VAL A 237 6.66 -7.07 -2.41
N ASP A 238 5.69 -6.70 -3.24
CA ASP A 238 5.24 -7.52 -4.37
C ASP A 238 6.37 -7.73 -5.38
N THR A 239 7.07 -6.67 -5.76
CA THR A 239 8.26 -6.77 -6.63
C THR A 239 9.35 -7.63 -6.00
N ALA A 240 9.61 -7.49 -4.70
CA ALA A 240 10.64 -8.29 -4.02
C ALA A 240 10.28 -9.79 -3.96
N LEU A 241 9.00 -10.12 -3.76
CA LEU A 241 8.50 -11.50 -3.79
C LEU A 241 8.53 -12.09 -5.21
N GLU A 242 8.19 -11.30 -6.22
CA GLU A 242 8.30 -11.71 -7.62
C GLU A 242 9.74 -12.02 -8.02
N ASP A 243 10.69 -11.17 -7.61
CA ASP A 243 12.11 -11.41 -7.83
C ASP A 243 12.58 -12.70 -7.13
N MET A 244 12.11 -12.95 -5.89
CA MET A 244 12.46 -14.17 -5.16
C MET A 244 11.89 -15.42 -5.81
N TRP A 245 10.64 -15.37 -6.28
CA TRP A 245 10.05 -16.45 -7.06
C TRP A 245 10.78 -16.67 -8.39
N GLY A 246 11.17 -15.59 -9.08
CA GLY A 246 11.96 -15.65 -10.30
C GLY A 246 13.29 -16.39 -10.08
N LEU A 247 13.97 -16.11 -8.96
CA LEU A 247 15.22 -16.75 -8.59
C LEU A 247 15.04 -18.24 -8.26
N VAL A 248 13.99 -18.59 -7.49
CA VAL A 248 13.59 -19.99 -7.24
C VAL A 248 13.35 -20.74 -8.56
N SER A 249 12.59 -20.14 -9.47
CA SER A 249 12.30 -20.72 -10.79
C SER A 249 13.56 -20.89 -11.63
N TRP A 250 14.47 -19.91 -11.61
CA TRP A 250 15.75 -19.97 -12.31
C TRP A 250 16.61 -21.13 -11.79
N TYR A 251 16.77 -21.29 -10.48
CA TYR A 251 17.57 -22.40 -9.92
C TYR A 251 16.97 -23.77 -10.20
N ARG A 252 15.63 -23.91 -10.26
CA ARG A 252 14.98 -25.14 -10.73
C ARG A 252 15.34 -25.46 -12.19
N GLN A 253 15.31 -24.44 -13.05
CA GLN A 253 15.68 -24.60 -14.45
C GLN A 253 17.16 -24.91 -14.61
N PHE A 254 18.04 -24.27 -13.83
CA PHE A 254 19.46 -24.55 -13.80
C PHE A 254 19.75 -26.01 -13.44
N HIS A 255 19.12 -26.53 -12.38
CA HIS A 255 19.22 -27.94 -12.00
C HIS A 255 18.79 -28.87 -13.16
N SER A 256 17.64 -28.60 -13.79
CA SER A 256 17.13 -29.41 -14.91
C SER A 256 18.02 -29.33 -16.16
N ALA A 257 18.53 -28.13 -16.49
CA ALA A 257 19.41 -27.91 -17.63
C ALA A 257 20.75 -28.66 -17.48
N TYR A 258 21.24 -28.82 -16.26
CA TYR A 258 22.43 -29.61 -15.99
C TYR A 258 22.25 -31.10 -16.36
N ASP A 259 21.08 -31.69 -16.13
CA ASP A 259 20.80 -33.06 -16.59
C ASP A 259 20.85 -33.16 -18.13
N GLY A 260 20.33 -32.15 -18.83
CA GLY A 260 20.44 -32.04 -20.28
C GLY A 260 21.89 -31.89 -20.76
N LEU A 261 22.72 -31.15 -20.03
CA LEU A 261 24.14 -31.00 -20.33
C LEU A 261 24.89 -32.33 -20.24
N ILE A 262 24.63 -33.14 -19.21
CA ILE A 262 25.23 -34.47 -19.05
C ILE A 262 24.88 -35.35 -20.27
N ALA A 263 23.61 -35.40 -20.65
CA ALA A 263 23.16 -36.18 -21.80
C ALA A 263 23.84 -35.74 -23.11
N GLU A 264 23.99 -34.44 -23.31
CA GLU A 264 24.66 -33.87 -24.49
C GLU A 264 26.17 -34.19 -24.51
N VAL A 265 26.85 -34.13 -23.36
CA VAL A 265 28.26 -34.54 -23.25
C VAL A 265 28.44 -36.01 -23.61
N HIS A 266 27.55 -36.88 -23.12
CA HIS A 266 27.57 -38.30 -23.48
C HIS A 266 27.39 -38.51 -24.98
N ARG A 267 26.40 -37.82 -25.58
CA ARG A 267 26.14 -37.87 -27.03
C ARG A 267 27.35 -37.43 -27.84
N ARG A 268 28.02 -36.34 -27.46
CA ARG A 268 29.22 -35.84 -28.14
C ARG A 268 30.37 -36.84 -28.06
N ARG A 269 30.58 -37.47 -26.90
CA ARG A 269 31.60 -38.53 -26.74
C ARG A 269 31.28 -39.75 -27.59
N GLN A 270 30.02 -40.16 -27.69
CA GLN A 270 29.62 -41.26 -28.57
C GLN A 270 29.89 -40.92 -30.04
N ALA A 271 29.46 -39.74 -30.51
CA ALA A 271 29.72 -39.30 -31.87
C ALA A 271 31.23 -39.23 -32.19
N GLN A 272 32.05 -38.77 -31.23
CA GLN A 272 33.50 -38.78 -31.37
C GLN A 272 34.06 -40.19 -31.50
N ARG A 273 33.60 -41.16 -30.69
CA ARG A 273 34.01 -42.56 -30.80
C ARG A 273 33.62 -43.18 -32.14
N GLU A 274 32.40 -42.92 -32.61
CA GLU A 274 31.92 -43.39 -33.91
C GLU A 274 32.76 -42.82 -35.06
N LEU A 275 33.11 -41.53 -34.99
CA LEU A 275 33.97 -40.88 -35.98
C LEU A 275 35.39 -41.47 -35.96
N LEU A 276 35.99 -41.65 -34.78
CA LEU A 276 37.32 -42.27 -34.64
C LEU A 276 37.33 -43.69 -35.18
N GLY A 277 36.30 -44.49 -34.88
CA GLY A 277 36.14 -45.84 -35.43
C GLY A 277 36.04 -45.83 -36.96
N ALA A 278 35.27 -44.91 -37.54
CA ALA A 278 35.19 -44.75 -38.99
C ALA A 278 36.52 -44.33 -39.62
N ILE A 279 37.30 -43.47 -38.95
CA ILE A 279 38.65 -43.08 -39.39
C ILE A 279 39.60 -44.28 -39.34
N GLU A 280 39.57 -45.08 -38.28
CA GLU A 280 40.37 -46.30 -38.16
C GLU A 280 40.03 -47.31 -39.25
N ASP A 281 38.73 -47.54 -39.50
CA ASP A 281 38.26 -48.41 -40.59
C ASP A 281 38.73 -47.91 -41.97
N MET A 282 38.68 -46.60 -42.21
CA MET A 282 39.17 -46.02 -43.47
C MET A 282 40.68 -46.16 -43.61
N ARG A 283 41.46 -45.95 -42.53
CA ARG A 283 42.92 -46.17 -42.53
C ARG A 283 43.25 -47.62 -42.86
N ALA A 284 42.57 -48.58 -42.21
CA ALA A 284 42.74 -50.00 -42.47
C ALA A 284 42.40 -50.37 -43.94
N ARG A 285 41.35 -49.77 -44.51
CA ARG A 285 40.99 -49.97 -45.93
C ARG A 285 42.04 -49.40 -46.88
N LEU A 286 42.56 -48.20 -46.62
CA LEU A 286 43.62 -47.59 -47.43
C LEU A 286 44.90 -48.42 -47.40
N ASP A 287 45.32 -48.89 -46.22
CA ASP A 287 46.47 -49.77 -46.07
C ASP A 287 46.26 -51.10 -46.82
N ALA A 288 45.07 -51.70 -46.74
CA ALA A 288 44.76 -52.93 -47.48
C ALA A 288 44.84 -52.76 -49.02
N VAL A 289 44.29 -51.65 -49.55
CA VAL A 289 44.38 -51.33 -50.99
C VAL A 289 45.83 -51.10 -51.41
N HIS A 290 46.62 -50.41 -50.59
CA HIS A 290 48.03 -50.16 -50.87
C HIS A 290 48.87 -51.46 -50.90
N VAL A 291 48.64 -52.38 -49.96
CA VAL A 291 49.30 -53.69 -49.92
C VAL A 291 48.93 -54.53 -51.14
N GLU A 292 47.66 -54.52 -51.56
CA GLU A 292 47.22 -55.25 -52.75
C GLU A 292 47.84 -54.68 -54.05
N GLU A 293 47.88 -53.36 -54.21
CA GLU A 293 48.53 -52.72 -55.36
C GLU A 293 50.03 -53.02 -55.42
N LEU A 294 50.72 -52.98 -54.27
CA LEU A 294 52.12 -53.41 -54.16
C LEU A 294 52.30 -54.85 -54.66
N ARG A 295 51.41 -55.77 -54.23
CA ARG A 295 51.43 -57.18 -54.63
C ARG A 295 51.20 -57.34 -56.12
N VAL A 296 50.23 -56.62 -56.70
CA VAL A 296 49.90 -56.67 -58.13
C VAL A 296 51.05 -56.10 -58.98
N ARG A 297 51.65 -54.97 -58.59
CA ARG A 297 52.80 -54.39 -59.29
C ARG A 297 54.03 -55.31 -59.22
N ALA A 298 54.33 -55.88 -58.06
CA ALA A 298 55.43 -56.83 -57.92
C ALA A 298 55.24 -58.05 -58.83
N ALA A 299 54.04 -58.65 -58.83
CA ALA A 299 53.73 -59.78 -59.70
C ALA A 299 53.81 -59.43 -61.21
N PHE A 300 53.43 -58.20 -61.58
CA PHE A 300 53.58 -57.71 -62.95
C PHE A 300 55.05 -57.55 -63.34
N VAL A 301 55.85 -56.90 -62.49
CA VAL A 301 57.29 -56.70 -62.73
C VAL A 301 58.02 -58.05 -62.80
N ASP A 302 57.71 -59.01 -61.92
CA ASP A 302 58.30 -60.35 -61.95
C ASP A 302 57.97 -61.10 -63.25
N ARG A 303 56.74 -60.95 -63.77
CA ARG A 303 56.28 -61.69 -64.95
C ARG A 303 56.70 -61.06 -66.27
N GLU A 304 56.50 -59.75 -66.41
CA GLU A 304 56.67 -59.02 -67.68
C GLU A 304 57.96 -58.19 -67.71
N GLY A 305 58.51 -57.82 -66.55
CA GLY A 305 59.67 -56.93 -66.43
C GLY A 305 60.92 -57.38 -67.20
N PRO A 306 61.29 -58.68 -67.23
CA PRO A 306 62.43 -59.14 -68.02
C PRO A 306 62.29 -58.92 -69.54
N PHE A 307 61.06 -58.72 -70.03
CA PHE A 307 60.76 -58.51 -71.45
C PHE A 307 60.52 -57.04 -71.81
N LEU A 308 60.57 -56.13 -70.84
CA LEU A 308 60.33 -54.71 -71.03
C LEU A 308 61.66 -53.93 -70.98
N PRO A 309 61.99 -53.15 -72.01
CA PRO A 309 63.12 -52.22 -71.97
C PRO A 309 62.95 -51.20 -70.84
N SER A 310 64.04 -50.92 -70.11
CA SER A 310 64.03 -50.02 -68.94
C SER A 310 63.66 -48.57 -69.27
N ASP A 311 63.76 -48.16 -70.53
CA ASP A 311 63.45 -46.82 -71.03
C ASP A 311 61.97 -46.63 -71.44
N LEU A 312 61.18 -47.71 -71.55
CA LEU A 312 59.79 -47.63 -72.00
C LEU A 312 58.87 -46.96 -70.95
N CYS A 313 59.10 -47.24 -69.67
CA CYS A 313 58.37 -46.64 -68.55
C CYS A 313 59.31 -46.48 -67.35
N PRO A 314 59.94 -45.30 -67.18
CA PRO A 314 60.94 -45.06 -66.12
C PRO A 314 60.41 -45.30 -64.69
N PHE A 315 59.11 -45.16 -64.50
CA PHE A 315 58.44 -45.24 -63.19
C PHE A 315 57.83 -46.61 -62.90
N ILE A 316 58.12 -47.63 -63.72
CA ILE A 316 57.50 -48.96 -63.60
C ILE A 316 57.85 -49.67 -62.28
N GLN A 317 58.95 -49.25 -61.64
CA GLN A 317 59.39 -49.76 -60.33
C GLN A 317 58.99 -48.83 -59.16
N ASP A 318 58.35 -47.70 -59.44
CA ASP A 318 57.97 -46.77 -58.37
C ASP A 318 56.90 -47.40 -57.47
N PRO A 319 57.04 -47.27 -56.13
CA PRO A 319 56.02 -47.72 -55.22
C PRO A 319 54.71 -46.96 -55.46
N PRO A 320 53.53 -47.58 -55.24
CA PRO A 320 52.27 -46.89 -55.33
C PRO A 320 52.18 -45.77 -54.28
N PRO A 321 51.38 -44.71 -54.53
CA PRO A 321 51.19 -43.63 -53.58
C PRO A 321 50.59 -44.15 -52.26
N ARG A 322 50.97 -43.52 -51.14
CA ARG A 322 50.41 -43.77 -49.82
C ARG A 322 49.62 -42.54 -49.36
N TYR A 323 48.41 -42.77 -48.86
CA TYR A 323 47.52 -41.73 -48.36
C TYR A 323 47.36 -41.83 -46.85
N THR A 324 47.35 -40.69 -46.16
CA THR A 324 47.13 -40.58 -44.71
C THR A 324 45.89 -39.73 -44.43
N ILE A 325 45.19 -40.04 -43.33
CA ILE A 325 44.03 -39.26 -42.86
C ILE A 325 44.48 -38.47 -41.63
N GLU A 326 44.42 -37.14 -41.73
CA GLU A 326 44.76 -36.20 -40.68
C GLU A 326 43.53 -35.40 -40.25
N GLU A 327 43.44 -35.07 -38.96
CA GLU A 327 42.40 -34.20 -38.45
C GLU A 327 42.67 -32.77 -38.94
N ALA A 328 41.69 -32.18 -39.63
CA ALA A 328 41.75 -30.76 -39.97
C ALA A 328 41.61 -29.97 -38.65
N GLY A 329 42.73 -29.51 -38.12
CA GLY A 329 42.83 -28.86 -36.82
C GLY A 329 41.95 -27.62 -36.70
N ASP A 330 40.71 -27.80 -36.27
CA ASP A 330 39.86 -26.76 -35.69
C ASP A 330 39.15 -27.26 -34.41
N ALA A 331 39.71 -28.29 -33.76
CA ALA A 331 39.26 -28.83 -32.48
C ALA A 331 39.79 -28.04 -31.26
N GLY A 332 40.34 -26.84 -31.46
CA GLY A 332 41.03 -26.06 -30.44
C GLY A 332 40.16 -25.28 -29.45
N ARG A 333 38.82 -25.42 -29.44
CA ARG A 333 37.95 -24.60 -28.58
C ARG A 333 37.27 -25.30 -27.40
N PHE A 334 37.49 -26.59 -27.19
CA PHE A 334 36.94 -27.29 -26.01
C PHE A 334 37.91 -27.43 -24.84
N ALA A 335 39.13 -26.89 -24.94
CA ALA A 335 40.13 -26.91 -23.88
C ALA A 335 40.57 -25.49 -23.48
N SER A 336 39.64 -24.67 -22.99
CA SER A 336 39.94 -23.57 -22.05
C SER A 336 38.65 -23.01 -21.47
N VAL A 337 38.00 -23.79 -20.60
CA VAL A 337 37.18 -23.22 -19.53
C VAL A 337 37.92 -23.50 -18.23
N GLN A 338 39.11 -22.92 -18.11
CA GLN A 338 39.75 -22.69 -16.83
C GLN A 338 40.06 -21.19 -16.76
N SER A 339 39.57 -20.58 -15.70
CA SER A 339 39.76 -19.16 -15.32
C SER A 339 39.26 -18.11 -16.33
N HIS A 340 37.95 -17.88 -16.34
CA HIS A 340 37.45 -16.51 -16.49
C HIS A 340 36.90 -16.05 -15.15
N GLU A 341 37.82 -15.74 -14.24
CA GLU A 341 37.53 -14.80 -13.16
C GLU A 341 37.14 -13.45 -13.78
N THR A 342 36.00 -12.94 -13.31
CA THR A 342 35.70 -11.51 -13.14
C THR A 342 35.63 -10.64 -14.41
N ARG A 343 34.49 -10.66 -15.13
CA ARG A 343 34.00 -9.46 -15.85
C ARG A 343 32.52 -9.52 -16.25
N TYR A 344 31.63 -9.72 -15.29
CA TYR A 344 30.23 -9.28 -15.42
C TYR A 344 29.86 -8.46 -14.19
N SER A 345 30.54 -7.31 -14.05
CA SER A 345 30.11 -6.22 -13.20
C SER A 345 30.16 -4.97 -14.07
N LYS A 346 29.05 -4.24 -14.16
CA LYS A 346 28.65 -3.19 -15.13
C LYS A 346 28.09 -3.66 -16.47
N HIS A 347 26.81 -4.03 -16.48
CA HIS A 347 25.81 -3.47 -17.40
C HIS A 347 24.40 -3.99 -17.05
N ILE A 348 23.95 -3.78 -15.81
CA ILE A 348 22.51 -3.82 -15.46
C ILE A 348 22.26 -2.66 -14.49
N VAL A 349 22.58 -1.45 -14.92
CA VAL A 349 21.95 -0.21 -14.48
C VAL A 349 21.90 0.62 -15.76
N ASP A 350 20.71 1.10 -16.12
CA ASP A 350 20.37 1.90 -17.31
C ASP A 350 20.07 1.14 -18.61
N SER A 351 18.83 0.63 -18.73
CA SER A 351 18.00 0.90 -19.92
C SER A 351 16.55 0.42 -19.74
N HIS A 352 15.68 1.40 -19.45
CA HIS A 352 14.34 1.61 -20.01
C HIS A 352 13.36 0.43 -20.27
N ALA A 353 12.24 0.51 -19.54
CA ALA A 353 10.86 0.41 -20.02
C ALA A 353 10.44 -0.84 -20.81
N PHE A 354 9.92 -1.84 -20.07
CA PHE A 354 9.10 -2.89 -20.64
C PHE A 354 7.66 -2.37 -20.80
N ASN A 355 7.25 -2.11 -22.04
CA ASN A 355 5.91 -1.67 -22.39
C ASN A 355 5.08 -2.91 -22.77
N PRO A 356 3.91 -3.18 -22.15
CA PRO A 356 3.09 -4.34 -22.49
C PRO A 356 2.30 -4.12 -23.80
N PRO A 357 1.98 -5.18 -24.55
CA PRO A 357 1.22 -5.05 -25.80
C PRO A 357 -0.27 -4.80 -25.53
N SER A 358 -0.84 -3.83 -26.25
CA SER A 358 -2.29 -3.58 -26.29
C SER A 358 -3.04 -4.72 -27.01
N PRO A 359 -4.27 -5.06 -26.59
CA PRO A 359 -5.08 -6.09 -27.25
C PRO A 359 -5.79 -5.52 -28.49
N THR A 360 -5.83 -6.32 -29.55
CA THR A 360 -6.75 -6.17 -30.69
C THR A 360 -8.05 -6.92 -30.45
#